data_AF-A0A368KRL1-F1
#
_entry.id   AF-A0A368KRL1-F1
#
_cell.length_a   1.000
_cell.length_b   1.000
_cell.length_c   1.000
_cell.angle_alpha   90.00
_cell.angle_beta   90.00
_cell.angle_gamma   90.00
#
_symmetry.space_group_name_H-M   'P 1'
#
loop_
_entity.id
_entity.type
_entity.pdbx_description
1 polymer ?
#
loop_
_entity_poly.entity_id
_entity_poly.type
_entity_poly.pdbx_seq_one_letter_code
_entity_poly.pdbx_strand_id
1 'polypeptide(L)'
;MIAMPFNSRCSYLVSLFLVVPCAMPFGCKHLVGVVVIPDTSITTGHLYVTHKRICDYWNSHGKLPADFEDLPVIENRDCSTTDGWGRELLWKSDGARIIEVYSLGKDGTPGGAGEDCRFSIIFDASNPHRVPEVKED
;
A
#
# COMPACT_ATOMS: atom_id res chain seq x y z
N MET A 1 12.41 -41.18 -17.31
CA MET A 1 13.59 -41.48 -16.46
C MET A 1 14.78 -41.69 -17.38
N ILE A 2 15.70 -40.73 -17.42
CA ILE A 2 16.93 -40.81 -18.21
C ILE A 2 18.08 -40.65 -17.23
N ALA A 3 18.87 -41.71 -17.08
CA ALA A 3 20.07 -41.75 -16.25
C ALA A 3 21.26 -41.20 -17.06
N MET A 4 22.09 -40.37 -16.43
CA MET A 4 23.40 -39.98 -16.96
C MET A 4 24.50 -40.25 -15.93
N PRO A 5 25.70 -40.66 -16.38
CA PRO A 5 26.75 -41.19 -15.50
C PRO A 5 27.80 -40.17 -15.05
N PHE A 6 28.25 -40.45 -13.84
CA PHE A 6 29.58 -40.33 -13.23
C PHE A 6 30.82 -40.10 -14.14
N ASN A 7 31.64 -39.09 -13.79
CA ASN A 7 33.13 -38.97 -13.84
C ASN A 7 33.52 -37.50 -14.05
N SER A 8 34.62 -36.91 -13.56
CA SER A 8 35.86 -37.42 -12.99
C SER A 8 36.47 -36.35 -12.07
N ARG A 9 37.23 -36.82 -11.08
CA ARG A 9 38.09 -36.03 -10.20
C ARG A 9 39.15 -35.28 -11.02
N CYS A 10 39.35 -34.00 -10.74
CA CYS A 10 40.53 -33.26 -11.17
C CYS A 10 41.12 -32.55 -9.93
N SER A 11 42.15 -33.17 -9.37
CA SER A 11 43.00 -32.61 -8.33
C SER A 11 44.12 -31.81 -8.99
N TYR A 12 44.23 -30.49 -8.75
CA TYR A 12 45.51 -29.78 -8.90
C TYR A 12 45.64 -28.61 -7.92
N LEU A 13 46.60 -28.79 -7.02
CA LEU A 13 47.66 -27.85 -6.61
C LEU A 13 47.28 -26.43 -6.15
N VAL A 14 47.35 -26.28 -4.83
CA VAL A 14 47.96 -25.19 -4.06
C VAL A 14 48.78 -24.22 -4.91
N SER A 15 48.36 -22.95 -4.94
CA SER A 15 49.27 -21.84 -5.20
C SER A 15 48.96 -20.70 -4.23
N LEU A 16 49.83 -20.60 -3.24
CA LEU A 16 49.90 -19.58 -2.21
C LEU A 16 50.42 -18.29 -2.87
N PHE A 17 49.52 -17.40 -3.28
CA PHE A 17 49.91 -16.06 -3.73
C PHE A 17 49.67 -15.01 -2.65
N LEU A 18 50.71 -14.23 -2.47
CA LEU A 18 50.92 -13.17 -1.50
C LEU A 18 49.77 -12.17 -1.42
N VAL A 19 49.39 -11.90 -0.18
CA VAL A 19 48.52 -10.82 0.26
C VAL A 19 49.14 -9.47 -0.10
N VAL A 20 48.55 -8.75 -1.05
CA VAL A 20 48.76 -7.30 -1.21
C VAL A 20 47.47 -6.62 -0.77
N PRO A 21 47.40 -6.03 0.43
CA PRO A 21 46.23 -5.28 0.85
C PRO A 21 46.27 -3.93 0.13
N CYS A 22 45.62 -3.87 -1.02
CA CYS A 22 45.33 -2.60 -1.68
C CYS A 22 44.32 -1.86 -0.79
N ALA A 23 44.80 -0.84 -0.08
CA ALA A 23 43.98 0.08 0.67
C ALA A 23 42.87 0.63 -0.24
N MET A 24 41.62 0.33 0.11
CA MET A 24 40.42 0.84 -0.53
C MET A 24 39.94 2.08 0.27
N PRO A 25 40.40 3.31 -0.03
CA PRO A 25 39.72 4.50 0.47
C PRO A 25 38.51 4.77 -0.43
N PHE A 26 37.50 5.45 0.13
CA PHE A 26 36.22 5.78 -0.50
C PHE A 26 35.19 4.64 -0.50
N GLY A 27 34.96 4.07 0.68
CA GLY A 27 33.60 3.72 1.07
C GLY A 27 32.73 4.97 0.97
N CYS A 28 32.10 5.19 -0.18
CA CYS A 28 30.96 6.09 -0.31
C CYS A 28 29.90 5.57 0.65
N LYS A 29 29.80 6.20 1.82
CA LYS A 29 28.64 6.09 2.69
C LYS A 29 27.49 6.75 1.95
N HIS A 30 26.90 6.02 1.02
CA HIS A 30 25.63 6.37 0.40
C HIS A 30 24.62 6.27 1.54
N LEU A 31 24.46 7.36 2.28
CA LEU A 31 23.41 7.52 3.26
C LEU A 31 22.12 7.57 2.45
N VAL A 32 21.56 6.41 2.16
CA VAL A 32 20.21 6.28 1.66
C VAL A 32 19.32 6.74 2.81
N GLY A 33 18.98 8.03 2.82
CA GLY A 33 17.97 8.55 3.72
C GLY A 33 16.67 7.81 3.41
N VAL A 34 16.24 6.94 4.32
CA VAL A 34 14.93 6.31 4.22
C VAL A 34 13.92 7.41 4.50
N VAL A 35 13.19 7.83 3.46
CA VAL A 35 12.05 8.73 3.62
C VAL A 35 10.94 7.91 4.26
N VAL A 36 10.64 8.19 5.53
CA VAL A 36 9.48 7.62 6.22
C VAL A 36 8.26 8.43 5.83
N ILE A 37 7.27 7.76 5.24
CA ILE A 37 5.98 8.36 4.89
C ILE A 37 5.08 8.25 6.13
N PRO A 38 4.44 9.33 6.59
CA PRO A 38 3.52 9.26 7.72
C PRO A 38 2.32 8.35 7.42
N ASP A 39 1.87 7.58 8.43
CA ASP A 39 0.71 6.69 8.31
C ASP A 39 -0.58 7.44 7.94
N THR A 40 -0.71 8.70 8.37
CA THR A 40 -1.81 9.59 7.97
C THR A 40 -1.82 9.84 6.48
N SER A 41 -0.65 10.05 5.86
CA SER A 41 -0.52 10.26 4.41
C SER A 41 -0.86 9.00 3.62
N ILE A 42 -0.47 7.82 4.13
CA ILE A 42 -0.85 6.52 3.56
C ILE A 42 -2.37 6.35 3.63
N THR A 43 -2.96 6.58 4.82
CA THR A 43 -4.40 6.48 5.07
C THR A 43 -5.20 7.38 4.12
N THR A 44 -4.82 8.65 4.02
CA THR A 44 -5.45 9.59 3.06
C THR A 44 -5.34 9.10 1.62
N GLY A 45 -4.18 8.59 1.22
CA GLY A 45 -3.97 7.99 -0.10
C GLY A 45 -4.94 6.84 -0.38
N HIS A 46 -5.06 5.90 0.55
CA HIS A 46 -5.96 4.75 0.42
C HIS A 46 -7.44 5.15 0.42
N LEU A 47 -7.85 6.18 1.19
CA LEU A 47 -9.19 6.75 1.11
C LEU A 47 -9.50 7.28 -0.31
N TYR A 48 -8.58 8.04 -0.92
CA TYR A 48 -8.78 8.56 -2.29
C TYR A 48 -8.78 7.47 -3.36
N VAL A 49 -7.91 6.46 -3.25
CA VAL A 49 -7.91 5.33 -4.20
C VAL A 49 -9.21 4.54 -4.06
N THR A 50 -9.66 4.29 -2.84
CA THR A 50 -10.93 3.60 -2.55
C THR A 50 -12.12 4.38 -3.12
N HIS A 51 -12.17 5.70 -2.93
CA HIS A 51 -13.15 6.58 -3.57
C HIS A 51 -13.19 6.38 -5.08
N LYS A 52 -12.04 6.43 -5.74
CA LYS A 52 -11.94 6.24 -7.19
C LYS A 52 -12.46 4.86 -7.61
N ARG A 53 -12.07 3.79 -6.90
CA ARG A 53 -12.50 2.41 -7.21
C ARG A 53 -14.02 2.24 -7.07
N ILE A 54 -14.63 2.83 -6.04
CA ILE A 54 -16.09 2.79 -5.84
C ILE A 54 -16.81 3.54 -6.97
N CYS A 55 -16.31 4.72 -7.35
CA CYS A 55 -16.84 5.48 -8.48
C CYS A 55 -16.70 4.72 -9.82
N ASP A 56 -15.56 4.07 -10.06
CA ASP A 56 -15.34 3.25 -11.25
C ASP A 56 -16.28 2.01 -11.26
N TYR A 57 -16.51 1.39 -10.10
CA TYR A 57 -17.49 0.30 -9.95
C TYR A 57 -18.92 0.78 -10.25
N TRP A 58 -19.31 1.93 -9.69
CA TRP A 58 -20.62 2.53 -9.96
C TRP A 58 -20.82 2.83 -11.44
N ASN A 59 -19.83 3.41 -12.11
CA ASN A 59 -19.91 3.74 -13.53
C ASN A 59 -20.08 2.50 -14.42
N SER A 60 -19.54 1.35 -14.00
CA SER A 60 -19.62 0.10 -14.76
C SER A 60 -20.87 -0.73 -14.45
N HIS A 61 -21.39 -0.67 -13.22
CA HIS A 61 -22.47 -1.54 -12.75
C HIS A 61 -23.79 -0.82 -12.44
N GLY A 62 -23.78 0.51 -12.30
CA GLY A 62 -24.95 1.32 -11.94
C GLY A 62 -25.46 1.10 -10.50
N LYS A 63 -24.63 0.52 -9.63
CA LYS A 63 -24.93 0.23 -8.22
C LYS A 63 -23.66 0.26 -7.36
N LEU A 64 -23.81 0.36 -6.04
CA LEU A 64 -22.69 0.25 -5.11
C LEU A 64 -22.20 -1.21 -5.02
N PRO A 65 -20.91 -1.44 -4.70
CA PRO A 65 -20.38 -2.77 -4.43
C PRO A 65 -20.99 -3.34 -3.14
N ALA A 66 -20.99 -4.66 -2.98
CA ALA A 66 -21.44 -5.28 -1.73
C ALA A 66 -20.30 -5.30 -0.71
N ASP A 67 -19.08 -5.56 -1.19
CA ASP A 67 -17.88 -5.71 -0.37
C ASP A 67 -16.64 -5.06 -1.06
N PHE A 68 -15.53 -4.96 -0.35
CA PHE A 68 -14.29 -4.38 -0.88
C PHE A 68 -13.66 -5.22 -2.00
N GLU A 69 -13.92 -6.52 -1.99
CA GLU A 69 -13.44 -7.51 -2.96
C GLU A 69 -14.06 -7.32 -4.34
N ASP A 70 -15.24 -6.69 -4.42
CA ASP A 70 -15.91 -6.35 -5.67
C ASP A 70 -15.22 -5.17 -6.40
N LEU A 71 -14.39 -4.41 -5.70
CA LEU A 71 -13.79 -3.20 -6.24
C LEU A 71 -12.72 -3.51 -7.29
N PRO A 72 -12.75 -2.85 -8.45
CA PRO A 72 -11.78 -3.09 -9.52
C PRO A 72 -10.36 -2.77 -9.04
N VAL A 73 -9.38 -3.57 -9.46
CA VAL A 73 -7.95 -3.29 -9.24
C VAL A 73 -7.51 -2.25 -10.27
N ILE A 74 -6.84 -1.20 -9.79
CA ILE A 74 -6.25 -0.17 -10.66
C ILE A 74 -4.76 -0.47 -10.83
N GLU A 75 -4.33 -0.73 -12.07
CA GLU A 75 -2.93 -1.01 -12.37
C GLU A 75 -2.01 0.13 -11.92
N ASN A 76 -0.83 -0.22 -11.39
CA ASN A 76 0.18 0.74 -10.91
C ASN A 76 -0.29 1.67 -9.78
N ARG A 77 -1.31 1.25 -9.01
CA ARG A 77 -1.77 1.95 -7.80
C ARG A 77 -1.83 0.98 -6.62
N ASP A 78 -1.59 1.50 -5.43
CA ASP A 78 -1.87 0.76 -4.20
C ASP A 78 -3.39 0.70 -3.99
N CYS A 79 -3.95 -0.50 -4.16
CA CYS A 79 -5.37 -0.77 -3.97
C CYS A 79 -5.65 -1.42 -2.60
N SER A 80 -4.72 -1.30 -1.64
CA SER A 80 -4.95 -1.75 -0.28
C SER A 80 -6.20 -1.12 0.31
N THR A 81 -6.95 -1.92 1.05
CA THR A 81 -8.11 -1.50 1.84
C THR A 81 -7.76 -1.38 3.32
N THR A 82 -6.47 -1.34 3.66
CA THR A 82 -5.99 -1.08 5.02
C THR A 82 -5.52 0.35 5.19
N ASP A 83 -5.71 0.96 6.36
CA ASP A 83 -5.12 2.25 6.72
C ASP A 83 -3.59 2.15 6.92
N GLY A 84 -2.95 3.29 7.19
CA GLY A 84 -1.50 3.36 7.43
C GLY A 84 -1.04 2.58 8.67
N TRP A 85 -1.94 2.31 9.62
CA TRP A 85 -1.66 1.54 10.83
C TRP A 85 -1.97 0.04 10.67
N GLY A 86 -2.35 -0.40 9.45
CA GLY A 86 -2.54 -1.80 9.12
C GLY A 86 -3.92 -2.38 9.48
N ARG A 87 -4.93 -1.54 9.70
CA ARG A 87 -6.32 -2.00 9.94
C ARG A 87 -7.17 -1.77 8.71
N GLU A 88 -8.20 -2.57 8.54
CA GLU A 88 -9.13 -2.41 7.43
C GLU A 88 -9.89 -1.08 7.50
N LEU A 89 -10.05 -0.44 6.34
CA LEU A 89 -10.92 0.72 6.18
C LEU A 89 -12.36 0.30 6.42
N LEU A 90 -13.11 1.17 7.07
CA LEU A 90 -14.52 0.98 7.32
C LEU A 90 -15.33 1.80 6.32
N TRP A 91 -16.55 1.36 6.05
CA TRP A 91 -17.45 2.11 5.20
C TRP A 91 -18.91 1.97 5.63
N LYS A 92 -19.71 2.97 5.26
CA LYS A 92 -21.15 3.01 5.47
C LYS A 92 -21.81 3.58 4.23
N SER A 93 -22.96 3.04 3.86
CA SER A 93 -23.75 3.52 2.73
C SER A 93 -25.18 3.81 3.14
N ASP A 94 -25.82 4.75 2.45
CA ASP A 94 -27.27 4.96 2.50
C ASP A 94 -28.07 3.89 1.74
N GLY A 95 -27.40 2.93 1.10
CA GLY A 95 -27.99 1.89 0.26
C GLY A 95 -28.39 2.38 -1.14
N ALA A 96 -28.13 3.66 -1.46
CA ALA A 96 -28.43 4.25 -2.75
C ALA A 96 -27.13 4.68 -3.45
N ARG A 97 -26.56 5.82 -3.06
CA ARG A 97 -25.40 6.43 -3.75
C ARG A 97 -24.45 7.18 -2.85
N ILE A 98 -24.88 7.50 -1.62
CA ILE A 98 -24.03 8.21 -0.67
C ILE A 98 -23.28 7.20 0.16
N ILE A 99 -21.98 7.44 0.28
CA ILE A 99 -21.07 6.54 0.95
C ILE A 99 -20.06 7.33 1.77
N GLU A 100 -19.76 6.80 2.94
CA GLU A 100 -18.72 7.26 3.84
C GLU A 100 -17.67 6.15 3.94
N VAL A 101 -16.41 6.47 3.64
CA VAL A 101 -15.26 5.58 3.86
C VAL A 101 -14.36 6.24 4.90
N TYR A 102 -13.91 5.48 5.91
CA TYR A 102 -13.19 6.05 7.04
C TYR A 102 -12.20 5.09 7.72
N SER A 103 -11.20 5.66 8.39
CA SER A 103 -10.32 5.00 9.37
C SER A 103 -10.55 5.61 10.75
N LEU A 104 -10.40 4.81 11.80
CA LEU A 104 -10.55 5.24 13.20
C LEU A 104 -9.29 5.92 13.78
N GLY A 105 -8.25 6.17 12.98
CA GLY A 105 -7.01 6.74 13.50
C GLY A 105 -6.21 5.73 14.33
N LYS A 106 -4.97 6.06 14.68
CA LYS A 106 -3.97 5.17 15.27
C LYS A 106 -4.44 4.34 16.46
N ASP A 107 -5.26 4.88 17.34
CA ASP A 107 -5.76 4.17 18.52
C ASP A 107 -6.87 3.14 18.20
N GLY A 108 -7.51 3.26 17.04
CA GLY A 108 -8.57 2.37 16.58
C GLY A 108 -9.89 2.59 17.30
N THR A 109 -10.08 3.75 17.92
CA THR A 109 -11.29 4.08 18.65
C THR A 109 -11.99 5.30 18.07
N PRO A 110 -13.33 5.42 18.18
CA PRO A 110 -14.01 6.61 17.71
C PRO A 110 -13.63 7.86 18.53
N GLY A 111 -13.33 8.96 17.83
CA GLY A 111 -12.93 10.24 18.43
C GLY A 111 -11.42 10.43 18.36
N GLY A 112 -10.86 11.16 19.33
CA GLY A 112 -9.40 11.38 19.41
C GLY A 112 -8.94 12.73 18.84
N ALA A 113 -7.63 12.89 18.71
CA ALA A 113 -7.00 14.08 18.13
C ALA A 113 -5.66 13.72 17.47
N GLY A 114 -5.26 14.46 16.44
CA GLY A 114 -4.00 14.21 15.75
C GLY A 114 -3.99 12.87 15.02
N GLU A 115 -3.02 12.00 15.28
CA GLU A 115 -2.98 10.67 14.65
C GLU A 115 -4.10 9.74 15.15
N ASP A 116 -4.68 10.04 16.32
CA ASP A 116 -5.75 9.26 16.92
C ASP A 116 -7.13 9.73 16.44
N CYS A 117 -7.24 10.77 15.58
CA CYS A 117 -8.55 11.22 15.08
C CYS A 117 -9.07 10.30 13.97
N ARG A 118 -10.38 10.39 13.73
CA ARG A 118 -11.03 9.71 12.62
C ARG A 118 -10.72 10.43 11.31
N PHE A 119 -10.36 9.67 10.28
CA PHE A 119 -10.20 10.18 8.91
C PHE A 119 -11.36 9.68 8.07
N SER A 120 -12.17 10.57 7.50
CA SER A 120 -13.35 10.18 6.72
C SER A 120 -13.52 10.97 5.43
N ILE A 121 -14.07 10.32 4.41
CA ILE A 121 -14.54 10.96 3.18
C ILE A 121 -15.99 10.57 2.93
N ILE A 122 -16.83 11.55 2.59
CA ILE A 122 -18.24 11.33 2.23
C ILE A 122 -18.44 11.83 0.80
N PHE A 123 -18.99 10.97 -0.05
CA PHE A 123 -19.20 11.31 -1.46
C PHE A 123 -20.45 10.64 -2.05
N ASP A 124 -20.83 11.13 -3.22
CA ASP A 124 -21.87 10.56 -4.07
C ASP A 124 -21.18 9.78 -5.20
N ALA A 125 -21.34 8.44 -5.21
CA ALA A 125 -20.71 7.57 -6.19
C ALA A 125 -21.15 7.85 -7.63
N SER A 126 -22.32 8.48 -7.82
CA SER A 126 -22.81 8.91 -9.14
C SER A 126 -22.14 10.18 -9.67
N ASN A 127 -21.34 10.87 -8.85
CA ASN A 127 -20.65 12.10 -9.22
C ASN A 127 -19.11 11.97 -9.05
N PRO A 128 -18.43 11.24 -9.94
CA PRO A 128 -17.01 10.90 -9.80
C PRO A 128 -16.06 12.11 -9.93
N HIS A 129 -16.54 13.23 -10.47
CA HIS A 129 -15.73 14.43 -10.67
C HIS A 129 -15.61 15.30 -9.41
N ARG A 130 -16.43 15.04 -8.39
CA ARG A 130 -16.36 15.76 -7.12
C ARG A 130 -15.29 15.11 -6.25
N VAL A 131 -14.19 15.82 -6.03
CA VAL A 131 -13.15 15.39 -5.09
C VAL A 131 -13.70 15.52 -3.66
N PRO A 132 -13.78 14.42 -2.88
CA PRO A 132 -14.17 14.53 -1.49
C PRO A 132 -13.08 15.21 -0.67
N GLU A 133 -13.50 15.99 0.31
CA GLU A 133 -12.59 16.52 1.32
C GLU A 133 -12.46 15.49 2.44
N VAL A 134 -11.22 15.23 2.86
CA VAL A 134 -10.95 14.39 4.03
C VAL A 134 -11.27 15.19 5.27
N LYS A 135 -12.13 14.65 6.11
CA LYS A 135 -12.45 15.19 7.43
C LYS A 135 -11.64 14.48 8.49
N GLU A 136 -11.21 15.26 9.47
CA GLU A 136 -10.52 14.83 10.69
C GLU A 136 -11.45 15.14 11.87
N ASP A 137 -12.01 14.11 12.49
CA ASP A 137 -13.07 14.22 13.52
C ASP A 137 -12.80 13.40 14.79
#